data_AF-A0A1Q7JD05-F1
#
_entry.id   AF-A0A1Q7JD05-F1
#
_cell.length_a   1.000
_cell.length_b   1.000
_cell.length_c   1.000
_cell.angle_alpha   90.00
_cell.angle_beta   90.00
_cell.angle_gamma   90.00
#
_symmetry.space_group_name_H-M   'P 1'
#
loop_
_entity.id
_entity.type
_entity.pdbx_description
1 polymer ?
#
loop_
_entity_poly.entity_id
_entity_poly.type
_entity_poly.pdbx_seq_one_letter_code
_entity_poly.pdbx_strand_id
1 'polypeptide(L)'
;MATYHDFLRSLLSDRDRFFEEVVEGVGLRSKLRYAVVTIVALSGFFGLVAGAYSGPAQAVSAAVKLPFLFFATFAVCFPAFFVVQVLVGSRLRLLQVAVLVFGALALACVLLAAFVPITAFFLITGANYYFQHLLNIAIAGIAGLFGMYALHEGLSLVCEKREVYPRKALTIMRAWAVLFAFVGIQLAWSLRPFLGDRNQPFRVFGTYQGNFYAAVIYAVNKLIQGEARPTAPSVNPDTLPRFRGLVLPLVDTLADTTRRRKRP
;
A
#
# COMPACT_ATOMS: atom_id res chain seq x y z
N MET A 1 -12.25 -12.91 -26.37
CA MET A 1 -11.48 -11.65 -26.25
C MET A 1 -10.24 -11.73 -27.14
N ALA A 2 -10.20 -10.92 -28.20
CA ALA A 2 -9.06 -10.91 -29.12
C ALA A 2 -7.99 -9.88 -28.67
N THR A 3 -8.41 -8.75 -28.09
CA THR A 3 -7.53 -7.59 -27.88
C THR A 3 -7.59 -7.06 -26.44
N TYR A 4 -6.53 -6.39 -25.97
CA TYR A 4 -6.46 -5.71 -24.67
C TYR A 4 -7.59 -4.66 -24.47
N HIS A 5 -7.94 -3.95 -25.55
CA HIS A 5 -9.05 -3.00 -25.53
C HIS A 5 -10.40 -3.66 -25.22
N ASP A 6 -10.66 -4.85 -25.78
CA ASP A 6 -11.88 -5.60 -25.51
C ASP A 6 -11.96 -6.03 -24.04
N PHE A 7 -10.81 -6.39 -23.45
CA PHE A 7 -10.71 -6.71 -22.04
C PHE A 7 -11.08 -5.49 -21.17
N LEU A 8 -10.50 -4.31 -21.44
CA LEU A 8 -10.82 -3.10 -20.68
C LEU A 8 -12.29 -2.69 -20.83
N ARG A 9 -12.82 -2.73 -22.05
CA ARG A 9 -14.23 -2.40 -22.32
C ARG A 9 -15.17 -3.37 -21.61
N SER A 10 -14.87 -4.67 -21.64
CA SER A 10 -15.64 -5.67 -20.92
C SER A 10 -15.53 -5.51 -19.40
N LEU A 11 -14.36 -5.15 -18.88
CA LEU A 11 -14.17 -4.93 -17.45
C LEU A 11 -14.89 -3.67 -16.93
N LEU A 12 -14.98 -2.61 -17.75
CA LEU A 12 -15.54 -1.32 -17.35
C LEU A 12 -17.02 -1.16 -17.71
N SER A 13 -17.43 -1.49 -18.94
CA SER A 13 -18.81 -1.32 -19.42
C SER A 13 -19.65 -2.57 -19.24
N ASP A 14 -19.14 -3.74 -19.60
CA ASP A 14 -19.93 -4.98 -19.66
C ASP A 14 -19.48 -5.98 -18.59
N ARG A 15 -19.53 -5.54 -17.33
CA ARG A 15 -19.02 -6.29 -16.17
C ARG A 15 -19.67 -7.67 -16.07
N ASP A 16 -20.98 -7.76 -16.29
CA ASP A 16 -21.73 -9.01 -16.27
C ASP A 16 -21.18 -10.01 -17.28
N ARG A 17 -20.94 -9.55 -18.51
CA ARG A 17 -20.36 -10.36 -19.58
C ARG A 17 -18.94 -10.80 -19.24
N PHE A 18 -18.14 -9.92 -18.63
CA PHE A 18 -16.81 -10.29 -18.16
C PHE A 18 -16.87 -11.47 -17.20
N PHE A 19 -17.75 -11.38 -16.19
CA PHE A 19 -17.91 -12.39 -15.16
C PHE A 19 -18.47 -13.70 -15.71
N GLU A 20 -19.45 -13.65 -16.60
CA GLU A 20 -20.00 -14.83 -17.28
C GLU A 20 -18.94 -15.58 -18.07
N GLU A 21 -18.19 -14.89 -18.92
CA GLU A 21 -17.14 -15.52 -19.72
C GLU A 21 -16.02 -16.12 -18.84
N VAL A 22 -15.74 -15.54 -17.65
CA VAL A 22 -14.78 -16.12 -16.69
C VAL A 22 -15.31 -17.44 -16.11
N VAL A 23 -16.60 -17.50 -15.77
CA VAL A 23 -17.27 -18.71 -15.27
C VAL A 23 -17.41 -19.78 -16.35
N GLU A 24 -17.61 -19.39 -17.60
CA GLU A 24 -17.60 -20.30 -18.75
C GLU A 24 -16.20 -20.78 -19.11
N GLY A 25 -15.16 -20.18 -18.52
CA GLY A 25 -13.78 -20.55 -18.76
C GLY A 25 -13.23 -20.06 -20.09
N VAL A 26 -13.89 -19.09 -20.71
CA VAL A 26 -13.53 -18.53 -22.02
C VAL A 26 -12.31 -17.63 -21.87
N GLY A 27 -11.18 -18.04 -22.46
CA GLY A 27 -9.99 -17.18 -22.58
C GLY A 27 -9.33 -16.79 -21.24
N LEU A 28 -9.48 -17.61 -20.19
CA LEU A 28 -8.98 -17.36 -18.82
C LEU A 28 -7.53 -16.87 -18.78
N ARG A 29 -6.62 -17.55 -19.50
CA ARG A 29 -5.19 -17.20 -19.53
C ARG A 29 -4.94 -15.81 -20.13
N SER A 30 -5.66 -15.48 -21.20
CA SER A 30 -5.56 -14.16 -21.85
C SER A 30 -6.09 -13.06 -20.94
N LYS A 31 -7.24 -13.28 -20.28
CA LYS A 31 -7.80 -12.35 -19.29
C LYS A 31 -6.86 -12.12 -18.12
N LEU A 32 -6.26 -13.20 -17.59
CA LEU A 32 -5.28 -13.10 -16.52
C LEU A 32 -4.09 -12.24 -16.94
N ARG A 33 -3.52 -12.50 -18.12
CA ARG A 33 -2.40 -11.72 -18.65
C ARG A 33 -2.76 -10.24 -18.79
N TYR A 34 -3.92 -9.92 -19.35
CA TYR A 34 -4.36 -8.53 -19.50
C TYR A 34 -4.63 -7.85 -18.14
N ALA A 35 -5.21 -8.57 -17.18
CA ALA A 35 -5.39 -8.06 -15.82
C ALA A 35 -4.04 -7.77 -15.14
N VAL A 36 -3.07 -8.68 -15.23
CA VAL A 36 -1.71 -8.50 -14.69
C VAL A 36 -1.03 -7.28 -15.33
N VAL A 37 -1.10 -7.14 -16.65
CA VAL A 37 -0.54 -5.98 -17.36
C VAL A 37 -1.20 -4.68 -16.89
N THR A 38 -2.53 -4.68 -16.74
CA THR A 38 -3.30 -3.53 -16.26
C THR A 38 -2.86 -3.13 -14.85
N ILE A 39 -2.75 -4.12 -13.94
CA ILE A 39 -2.32 -3.89 -12.57
C ILE A 39 -0.91 -3.29 -12.55
N VAL A 40 0.06 -3.93 -13.21
CA VAL A 40 1.46 -3.46 -13.21
C VAL A 40 1.56 -2.05 -13.78
N ALA A 41 0.95 -1.79 -14.95
CA ALA A 41 1.05 -0.51 -15.63
C ALA A 41 0.37 0.62 -14.85
N LEU A 42 -0.90 0.43 -14.45
CA LEU A 42 -1.71 1.50 -13.87
C LEU A 42 -1.37 1.76 -12.40
N SER A 43 -1.13 0.70 -11.62
CA SER A 43 -0.69 0.86 -10.23
C SER A 43 0.72 1.44 -10.14
N GLY A 44 1.60 1.07 -11.08
CA GLY A 44 2.93 1.65 -11.20
C GLY A 44 2.89 3.12 -11.59
N PHE A 45 2.03 3.50 -12.55
CA PHE A 45 1.84 4.89 -12.94
C PHE A 45 1.31 5.75 -11.78
N PHE A 46 0.30 5.27 -11.06
CA PHE A 46 -0.19 5.94 -9.85
C PHE A 46 0.91 6.06 -8.79
N GLY A 47 1.66 4.98 -8.51
CA GLY A 47 2.78 4.99 -7.57
C GLY A 47 3.88 5.98 -7.94
N LEU A 48 4.18 6.12 -9.23
CA LEU A 48 5.15 7.09 -9.75
C LEU A 48 4.72 8.52 -9.45
N VAL A 49 3.47 8.88 -9.77
CA VAL A 49 2.97 10.24 -9.55
C VAL A 49 2.82 10.54 -8.05
N ALA A 50 2.31 9.59 -7.27
CA ALA A 50 2.18 9.72 -5.83
C ALA A 50 3.55 9.90 -5.14
N GLY A 51 4.58 9.16 -5.58
CA GLY A 51 5.94 9.21 -5.02
C GLY A 51 6.83 10.33 -5.55
N ALA A 52 6.46 10.99 -6.66
CA ALA A 52 7.21 12.11 -7.23
C ALA A 52 7.35 13.28 -6.24
N TYR A 53 6.41 13.44 -5.31
CA TYR A 53 6.45 14.48 -4.28
C TYR A 53 7.71 14.40 -3.39
N SER A 54 8.17 13.20 -3.07
CA SER A 54 9.28 12.98 -2.13
C SER A 54 10.63 12.76 -2.81
N GLY A 55 10.65 12.78 -4.15
CA GLY A 55 11.85 12.70 -4.98
C GLY A 55 11.78 11.59 -6.03
N PRO A 56 12.53 11.72 -7.15
CA PRO A 56 12.46 10.80 -8.29
C PRO A 56 12.86 9.36 -7.93
N ALA A 57 13.83 9.16 -7.03
CA ALA A 57 14.21 7.83 -6.56
C ALA A 57 13.08 7.15 -5.76
N GLN A 58 12.30 7.92 -5.02
CA GLN A 58 11.16 7.41 -4.26
C GLN A 58 9.95 7.15 -5.16
N ALA A 59 9.76 7.96 -6.20
CA ALA A 59 8.75 7.73 -7.25
C ALA A 59 8.92 6.36 -7.92
N VAL A 60 10.14 6.03 -8.36
CA VAL A 60 10.44 4.73 -9.00
C VAL A 60 10.25 3.58 -8.00
N SER A 61 10.71 3.75 -6.76
CA SER A 61 10.49 2.77 -5.70
C SER A 61 9.00 2.53 -5.44
N ALA A 62 8.19 3.58 -5.32
CA ALA A 62 6.74 3.48 -5.13
C ALA A 62 6.05 2.80 -6.30
N ALA A 63 6.44 3.13 -7.54
CA ALA A 63 5.92 2.53 -8.76
C ALA A 63 6.13 1.02 -8.84
N VAL A 64 7.24 0.51 -8.30
CA VAL A 64 7.52 -0.95 -8.27
C VAL A 64 6.86 -1.62 -7.05
N LYS A 65 6.86 -0.94 -5.90
CA LYS A 65 6.29 -1.49 -4.66
C LYS A 65 4.78 -1.67 -4.71
N LEU A 66 4.05 -0.80 -5.43
CA LEU A 66 2.58 -0.83 -5.47
C LEU A 66 2.02 -2.06 -6.22
N PRO A 67 2.51 -2.42 -7.42
CA PRO A 67 2.18 -3.71 -8.03
C PRO A 67 2.58 -4.89 -7.14
N PHE A 68 3.79 -4.86 -6.58
CA PHE A 68 4.28 -5.93 -5.70
C PHE A 68 3.37 -6.15 -4.49
N LEU A 69 2.87 -5.07 -3.89
CA LEU A 69 1.92 -5.12 -2.78
C LEU A 69 0.67 -5.93 -3.16
N PHE A 70 0.07 -5.67 -4.33
CA PHE A 70 -1.14 -6.38 -4.78
C PHE A 70 -0.86 -7.87 -5.01
N PHE A 71 0.27 -8.21 -5.66
CA PHE A 71 0.65 -9.61 -5.89
C PHE A 71 0.97 -10.35 -4.58
N ALA A 72 1.70 -9.71 -3.66
CA ALA A 72 2.02 -10.29 -2.36
C ALA A 72 0.75 -10.52 -1.53
N THR A 73 -0.16 -9.54 -1.49
CA THR A 73 -1.45 -9.68 -0.79
C THR A 73 -2.26 -10.84 -1.37
N PHE A 74 -2.33 -10.94 -2.71
CA PHE A 74 -2.95 -12.09 -3.36
C PHE A 74 -2.29 -13.41 -2.97
N ALA A 75 -0.95 -13.51 -3.06
CA ALA A 75 -0.22 -14.74 -2.77
C ALA A 75 -0.45 -15.24 -1.34
N VAL A 76 -0.55 -14.33 -0.36
CA VAL A 76 -0.81 -14.68 1.04
C VAL A 76 -2.27 -15.05 1.28
N CYS A 77 -3.22 -14.29 0.74
CA CYS A 77 -4.64 -14.46 1.05
C CYS A 77 -5.36 -15.49 0.16
N PHE A 78 -4.83 -15.79 -1.02
CA PHE A 78 -5.48 -16.67 -2.01
C PHE A 78 -5.55 -18.16 -1.61
N PRO A 79 -4.50 -18.79 -1.04
CA PRO A 79 -4.55 -20.20 -0.69
C PRO A 79 -5.65 -20.51 0.33
N ALA A 80 -5.76 -19.69 1.38
CA ALA A 80 -6.80 -19.83 2.40
C ALA A 80 -8.21 -19.64 1.80
N PHE A 81 -8.37 -18.64 0.93
CA PHE A 81 -9.64 -18.38 0.26
C PHE A 81 -10.09 -19.56 -0.59
N PHE A 82 -9.19 -20.09 -1.42
CA PHE A 82 -9.51 -21.19 -2.31
C PHE A 82 -9.93 -22.44 -1.53
N VAL A 83 -9.22 -22.80 -0.46
CA VAL A 83 -9.58 -23.95 0.39
C VAL A 83 -10.96 -23.78 1.00
N VAL A 84 -11.26 -22.64 1.62
CA VAL A 84 -12.58 -22.38 2.22
C VAL A 84 -13.67 -22.41 1.15
N GLN A 85 -13.41 -21.86 -0.03
CA GLN A 85 -14.36 -21.83 -1.13
C GLN A 85 -14.69 -23.24 -1.65
N VAL A 86 -13.70 -24.13 -1.73
CA VAL A 86 -13.89 -25.54 -2.07
C VAL A 86 -14.68 -26.27 -0.97
N LEU A 87 -14.38 -26.03 0.31
CA LEU A 87 -15.10 -26.64 1.45
C LEU A 87 -16.59 -26.26 1.49
N VAL A 88 -16.93 -25.07 1.01
CA VAL A 88 -18.32 -24.58 0.95
C VAL A 88 -19.06 -25.14 -0.28
N GLY A 89 -18.37 -25.90 -1.13
CA GLY A 89 -18.94 -26.55 -2.31
C GLY A 89 -18.97 -25.68 -3.56
N SER A 90 -18.11 -24.65 -3.65
CA SER A 90 -17.98 -23.90 -4.90
C SER A 90 -17.44 -24.80 -6.01
N ARG A 91 -18.07 -24.74 -7.19
CA ARG A 91 -17.64 -25.52 -8.36
C ARG A 91 -16.66 -24.75 -9.27
N LEU A 92 -16.20 -23.58 -8.85
CA LEU A 92 -15.26 -22.76 -9.63
C LEU A 92 -13.85 -23.35 -9.59
N ARG A 93 -13.18 -23.34 -10.75
CA ARG A 93 -11.78 -23.75 -10.86
C ARG A 93 -10.85 -22.68 -10.31
N LEU A 94 -9.68 -23.09 -9.82
CA LEU A 94 -8.64 -22.20 -9.27
C LEU A 94 -8.33 -20.99 -10.19
N LEU A 95 -8.20 -21.24 -11.50
CA LEU A 95 -7.96 -20.16 -12.47
C LEU A 95 -9.13 -19.19 -12.63
N GLN A 96 -10.38 -19.64 -12.48
CA GLN A 96 -11.55 -18.76 -12.59
C GLN A 96 -11.60 -17.80 -11.41
N VAL A 97 -11.38 -18.33 -10.20
CA VAL A 97 -11.31 -17.53 -8.97
C VAL A 97 -10.14 -16.54 -9.05
N ALA A 98 -8.97 -16.99 -9.51
CA ALA A 98 -7.82 -16.09 -9.69
C ALA A 98 -8.15 -14.96 -10.68
N VAL A 99 -8.67 -15.27 -11.87
CA VAL A 99 -9.03 -14.24 -12.87
C VAL A 99 -10.09 -13.28 -12.33
N LEU A 100 -11.03 -13.77 -11.52
CA LEU A 100 -12.05 -12.93 -10.88
C LEU A 100 -11.41 -11.91 -9.93
N VAL A 101 -10.51 -12.35 -9.06
CA VAL A 101 -9.77 -11.49 -8.12
C VAL A 101 -8.85 -10.52 -8.86
N PHE A 102 -8.11 -11.01 -9.88
CA PHE A 102 -7.26 -10.16 -10.71
C PHE A 102 -8.07 -9.13 -11.52
N GLY A 103 -9.29 -9.46 -11.95
CA GLY A 103 -10.21 -8.51 -12.58
C GLY A 103 -10.62 -7.39 -11.63
N ALA A 104 -10.98 -7.72 -10.39
CA ALA A 104 -11.30 -6.75 -9.35
C ALA A 104 -10.10 -5.85 -8.99
N LEU A 105 -8.90 -6.43 -8.88
CA LEU A 105 -7.66 -5.67 -8.66
C LEU A 105 -7.32 -4.77 -9.86
N ALA A 106 -7.52 -5.24 -11.09
CA ALA A 106 -7.33 -4.43 -12.29
C ALA A 106 -8.30 -3.24 -12.30
N LEU A 107 -9.56 -3.45 -11.94
CA LEU A 107 -10.54 -2.36 -11.82
C LEU A 107 -10.13 -1.33 -10.76
N ALA A 108 -9.64 -1.78 -9.60
CA ALA A 108 -9.09 -0.88 -8.57
C ALA A 108 -7.90 -0.06 -9.12
N CYS A 109 -7.03 -0.67 -9.92
CA CYS A 109 -5.90 0.03 -10.56
C CYS A 109 -6.33 1.02 -11.64
N VAL A 110 -7.37 0.70 -12.41
CA VAL A 110 -7.98 1.65 -13.37
C VAL A 110 -8.54 2.87 -12.62
N LEU A 111 -9.22 2.63 -11.51
CA LEU A 111 -9.77 3.71 -10.68
C LEU A 111 -8.66 4.55 -10.05
N LEU A 112 -7.58 3.93 -9.56
CA LEU A 112 -6.37 4.64 -9.11
C LEU A 112 -5.79 5.54 -10.22
N ALA A 113 -5.67 5.01 -11.45
CA ALA A 113 -5.19 5.77 -12.59
C ALA A 113 -6.12 6.96 -12.93
N ALA A 114 -7.43 6.81 -12.78
CA ALA A 114 -8.39 7.91 -13.00
C ALA A 114 -8.22 9.06 -11.98
N PHE A 115 -7.73 8.77 -10.78
CA PHE A 115 -7.44 9.77 -9.75
C PHE A 115 -6.04 10.41 -9.87
N VAL A 116 -5.18 9.92 -10.76
CA VAL A 116 -3.85 10.51 -11.03
C VAL A 116 -3.89 12.01 -11.33
N PRO A 117 -4.74 12.55 -12.22
CA PRO A 117 -4.77 13.99 -12.49
C PRO A 117 -5.02 14.84 -11.23
N ILE A 118 -5.83 14.33 -10.28
CA ILE A 118 -6.08 15.00 -9.01
C ILE A 118 -4.78 15.02 -8.18
N THR A 119 -4.09 13.89 -8.06
CA THR A 119 -2.81 13.84 -7.34
C THR A 119 -1.72 14.72 -7.97
N ALA A 120 -1.68 14.78 -9.31
CA ALA A 120 -0.74 15.61 -10.06
C ALA A 120 -1.02 17.11 -9.89
N PHE A 121 -2.29 17.51 -9.86
CA PHE A 121 -2.68 18.90 -9.60
C PHE A 121 -2.17 19.41 -8.26
N PHE A 122 -2.37 18.64 -7.18
CA PHE A 122 -1.88 19.01 -5.84
C PHE A 122 -0.36 18.91 -5.71
N LEU A 123 0.28 18.02 -6.47
CA LEU A 123 1.74 17.95 -6.57
C LEU A 123 2.32 19.25 -7.18
N ILE A 124 1.75 19.71 -8.30
CA ILE A 124 2.21 20.93 -9.00
C ILE A 124 1.92 22.19 -8.18
N THR A 125 0.78 22.22 -7.48
CA THR A 125 0.38 23.36 -6.64
C THR A 125 1.25 23.50 -5.38
N GLY A 126 2.06 22.49 -5.04
CA GLY A 126 2.95 22.53 -3.87
C GLY A 126 2.21 22.38 -2.54
N ALA A 127 1.19 21.52 -2.49
CA ALA A 127 0.43 21.25 -1.26
C ALA A 127 1.31 20.64 -0.15
N ASN A 128 0.91 20.77 1.11
CA ASN A 128 1.64 20.22 2.25
C ASN A 128 1.86 18.69 2.11
N TYR A 129 3.05 18.20 2.47
CA TYR A 129 3.41 16.78 2.45
C TYR A 129 2.37 15.88 3.13
N TYR A 130 1.91 16.26 4.32
CA TYR A 130 0.93 15.47 5.08
C TYR A 130 -0.42 15.39 4.37
N PHE A 131 -0.85 16.50 3.76
CA PHE A 131 -2.08 16.54 2.99
C PHE A 131 -2.00 15.63 1.76
N GLN A 132 -0.91 15.72 0.98
CA GLN A 132 -0.69 14.86 -0.18
C GLN A 132 -0.65 13.38 0.20
N HIS A 133 -0.02 13.06 1.33
CA HIS A 133 0.04 11.69 1.83
C HIS A 133 -1.34 11.15 2.23
N LEU A 134 -2.14 11.94 2.96
CA LEU A 134 -3.51 11.57 3.32
C LEU A 134 -4.41 11.42 2.08
N LEU A 135 -4.28 12.33 1.11
CA LEU A 135 -5.02 12.28 -0.16
C LEU A 135 -4.74 10.96 -0.90
N ASN A 136 -3.48 10.57 -1.05
CA ASN A 136 -3.10 9.33 -1.73
C ASN A 136 -3.63 8.09 -0.99
N ILE A 137 -3.59 8.08 0.34
CA ILE A 137 -4.17 6.99 1.15
C ILE A 137 -5.69 6.93 0.97
N ALA A 138 -6.37 8.08 0.99
CA ALA A 138 -7.81 8.14 0.80
C ALA A 138 -8.22 7.64 -0.60
N ILE A 139 -7.54 8.09 -1.65
CA ILE A 139 -7.75 7.63 -3.03
C ILE A 139 -7.55 6.12 -3.13
N ALA A 140 -6.47 5.58 -2.54
CA ALA A 140 -6.20 4.16 -2.55
C ALA A 140 -7.26 3.35 -1.78
N GLY A 141 -7.73 3.86 -0.64
CA GLY A 141 -8.82 3.26 0.13
C GLY A 141 -10.14 3.22 -0.64
N ILE A 142 -10.52 4.34 -1.26
CA ILE A 142 -11.73 4.44 -2.10
C ILE A 142 -11.61 3.49 -3.29
N ALA A 143 -10.50 3.51 -4.01
CA ALA A 143 -10.29 2.65 -5.17
C ALA A 143 -10.34 1.15 -4.82
N GLY A 144 -9.73 0.77 -3.69
CA GLY A 144 -9.78 -0.60 -3.18
C GLY A 144 -11.19 -1.03 -2.78
N LEU A 145 -11.98 -0.15 -2.15
CA LEU A 145 -13.35 -0.42 -1.76
C LEU A 145 -14.25 -0.67 -2.99
N PHE A 146 -14.14 0.18 -4.01
CA PHE A 146 -14.89 0.01 -5.26
C PHE A 146 -14.47 -1.26 -6.02
N GLY A 147 -13.17 -1.57 -6.07
CA GLY A 147 -12.70 -2.83 -6.67
C GLY A 147 -13.26 -4.05 -5.96
N MET A 148 -13.33 -4.01 -4.62
CA MET A 148 -13.87 -5.10 -3.82
C MET A 148 -15.41 -5.22 -3.92
N TYR A 149 -16.10 -4.08 -3.98
CA TYR A 149 -17.54 -4.05 -4.28
C TYR A 149 -17.82 -4.70 -5.64
N ALA A 150 -17.00 -4.39 -6.64
CA ALA A 150 -17.15 -4.98 -7.97
C ALA A 150 -16.93 -6.49 -8.00
N LEU A 151 -16.01 -7.01 -7.18
CA LEU A 151 -15.84 -8.44 -6.98
C LEU A 151 -17.09 -9.10 -6.38
N HIS A 152 -17.68 -8.45 -5.37
CA HIS A 152 -18.90 -8.92 -4.73
C HIS A 152 -20.07 -8.98 -5.70
N GLU A 153 -20.28 -7.90 -6.43
CA GLU A 153 -21.33 -7.79 -7.44
C GLU A 153 -21.16 -8.86 -8.53
N GLY A 154 -19.95 -9.00 -9.08
CA GLY A 154 -19.65 -10.01 -10.08
C GLY A 154 -19.92 -11.44 -9.62
N LEU A 155 -19.54 -11.77 -8.39
CA LEU A 155 -19.77 -13.09 -7.83
C LEU A 155 -21.26 -13.33 -7.51
N SER A 156 -21.99 -12.29 -7.11
CA SER A 156 -23.43 -12.38 -6.86
C SER A 156 -24.24 -12.62 -8.14
N LEU A 157 -23.84 -12.03 -9.26
CA LEU A 157 -24.44 -12.28 -10.57
C LEU A 157 -24.22 -13.73 -11.03
N VAL A 158 -23.03 -14.28 -10.75
CA VAL A 158 -22.70 -15.68 -11.04
C VAL A 158 -23.53 -16.65 -10.21
N CYS A 159 -23.82 -16.32 -8.95
CA CYS A 159 -24.76 -17.10 -8.13
C CYS A 159 -26.14 -17.16 -8.79
N GLU A 160 -26.67 -16.00 -9.15
CA GLU A 160 -28.06 -15.86 -9.59
C GLU A 160 -28.30 -16.52 -10.95
N LYS A 161 -27.36 -16.38 -11.89
CA LYS A 161 -27.53 -16.90 -13.25
C LYS A 161 -27.24 -18.39 -13.42
N ARG A 162 -26.41 -19.01 -12.57
CA ARG A 162 -25.92 -20.38 -12.85
C ARG A 162 -26.01 -21.37 -11.68
N GLU A 163 -26.44 -21.02 -10.47
CA GLU A 163 -26.40 -21.89 -9.27
C GLU A 163 -25.02 -22.56 -8.98
N VAL A 164 -23.97 -22.19 -9.71
CA VAL A 164 -22.60 -22.72 -9.62
C VAL A 164 -21.92 -22.25 -8.34
N TYR A 165 -22.36 -21.11 -7.79
CA TYR A 165 -21.81 -20.49 -6.60
C TYR A 165 -22.87 -20.42 -5.49
N PRO A 166 -22.65 -21.01 -4.30
CA PRO A 166 -23.64 -20.99 -3.23
C PRO A 166 -23.70 -19.62 -2.53
N ARG A 167 -24.90 -19.17 -2.13
CA ARG A 167 -25.08 -17.88 -1.41
C ARG A 167 -24.21 -17.78 -0.14
N LYS A 168 -23.97 -18.89 0.55
CA LYS A 168 -23.06 -18.96 1.72
C LYS A 168 -21.62 -18.56 1.36
N ALA A 169 -21.16 -18.88 0.15
CA ALA A 169 -19.82 -18.53 -0.29
C ALA A 169 -19.66 -17.04 -0.65
N LEU A 170 -20.77 -16.28 -0.86
CA LEU A 170 -20.71 -14.81 -0.98
C LEU A 170 -20.38 -14.16 0.36
N THR A 171 -21.00 -14.63 1.45
CA THR A 171 -20.70 -14.13 2.81
C THR A 171 -19.23 -14.37 3.16
N ILE A 172 -18.71 -15.55 2.83
CA ILE A 172 -17.30 -15.89 3.04
C ILE A 172 -16.39 -15.00 2.19
N MET A 173 -16.77 -14.70 0.95
CA MET A 173 -16.02 -13.77 0.12
C MET A 173 -16.02 -12.36 0.72
N ARG A 174 -17.13 -11.87 1.31
CA ARG A 174 -17.13 -10.59 2.06
C ARG A 174 -16.19 -10.62 3.27
N ALA A 175 -16.18 -11.72 4.02
CA ALA A 175 -15.23 -11.87 5.13
C ALA A 175 -13.78 -11.90 4.63
N TRP A 176 -13.52 -12.60 3.53
CA TRP A 176 -12.22 -12.63 2.88
C TRP A 176 -11.80 -11.27 2.33
N ALA A 177 -12.72 -10.48 1.77
CA ALA A 177 -12.48 -9.13 1.32
C ALA A 177 -11.97 -8.23 2.46
N VAL A 178 -12.57 -8.35 3.65
CA VAL A 178 -12.11 -7.66 4.86
C VAL A 178 -10.73 -8.15 5.28
N LEU A 179 -10.48 -9.46 5.28
CA LEU A 179 -9.16 -10.03 5.54
C LEU A 179 -8.11 -9.53 4.53
N PHE A 180 -8.45 -9.49 3.25
CA PHE A 180 -7.59 -9.03 2.16
C PHE A 180 -7.22 -7.56 2.35
N ALA A 181 -8.18 -6.71 2.70
CA ALA A 181 -7.93 -5.32 3.05
C ALA A 181 -7.01 -5.22 4.28
N PHE A 182 -7.26 -6.00 5.33
CA PHE A 182 -6.46 -6.02 6.54
C PHE A 182 -4.99 -6.43 6.28
N VAL A 183 -4.78 -7.55 5.59
CA VAL A 183 -3.44 -8.03 5.22
C VAL A 183 -2.76 -7.08 4.25
N GLY A 184 -3.49 -6.54 3.28
CA GLY A 184 -2.95 -5.57 2.32
C GLY A 184 -2.48 -4.28 2.99
N ILE A 185 -3.23 -3.77 3.96
CA ILE A 185 -2.84 -2.62 4.79
C ILE A 185 -1.57 -2.93 5.60
N GLN A 186 -1.50 -4.12 6.19
CA GLN A 186 -0.32 -4.54 6.96
C GLN A 186 0.92 -4.69 6.08
N LEU A 187 0.80 -5.30 4.90
CA LEU A 187 1.88 -5.37 3.91
C LEU A 187 2.27 -3.97 3.42
N ALA A 188 1.30 -3.08 3.25
CA ALA A 188 1.56 -1.68 2.88
C ALA A 188 2.34 -0.93 3.98
N TRP A 189 2.22 -1.36 5.23
CA TRP A 189 3.04 -0.86 6.32
C TRP A 189 4.44 -1.45 6.31
N SER A 190 4.56 -2.76 6.14
CA SER A 190 5.84 -3.48 6.11
C SER A 190 6.75 -2.98 4.98
N LEU A 191 6.17 -2.59 3.86
CA LEU A 191 6.91 -2.07 2.70
C LEU A 191 7.29 -0.58 2.82
N ARG A 192 6.99 0.06 3.97
CA ARG A 192 7.49 1.41 4.24
C ARG A 192 9.02 1.45 4.19
N PRO A 193 9.60 2.53 3.64
CA PRO A 193 8.92 3.71 3.10
C PRO A 193 8.34 3.48 1.69
N PHE A 194 7.03 3.69 1.52
CA PHE A 194 6.37 3.79 0.21
C PHE A 194 6.58 5.17 -0.40
N LEU A 195 6.34 6.22 0.42
CA LEU A 195 6.41 7.62 0.02
C LEU A 195 7.60 8.37 0.64
N GLY A 196 8.46 7.68 1.40
CA GLY A 196 9.68 8.17 2.07
C GLY A 196 9.58 9.50 2.82
N ASP A 197 10.64 9.87 3.53
CA ASP A 197 10.71 11.12 4.29
C ASP A 197 11.74 12.02 3.63
N ARG A 198 11.41 13.32 3.45
CA ARG A 198 12.25 14.29 2.71
C ARG A 198 13.60 14.56 3.39
N ASN A 199 13.67 14.31 4.70
CA ASN A 199 14.85 14.60 5.54
C ASN A 199 15.63 13.35 5.98
N GLN A 200 15.31 12.16 5.45
CA GLN A 200 16.09 10.95 5.73
C GLN A 200 16.73 10.40 4.45
N PRO A 201 17.94 9.81 4.53
CA PRO A 201 18.56 9.17 3.38
C PRO A 201 17.64 8.10 2.80
N PHE A 202 17.64 7.95 1.47
CA PHE A 202 16.89 6.92 0.77
C PHE A 202 17.17 5.54 1.38
N ARG A 203 16.13 4.88 1.88
CA ARG A 203 16.20 3.53 2.43
C ARG A 203 15.20 2.63 1.73
N VAL A 204 15.68 1.49 1.24
CA VAL A 204 14.87 0.50 0.52
C VAL A 204 13.85 -0.17 1.46
N PHE A 205 14.25 -0.40 2.72
CA PHE A 205 13.42 -0.93 3.81
C PHE A 205 13.59 -0.07 5.09
N GLY A 206 12.50 0.24 5.79
CA GLY A 206 12.54 0.96 7.06
C GLY A 206 12.96 0.07 8.24
N THR A 207 13.55 0.67 9.28
CA THR A 207 13.76 -0.01 10.58
C THR A 207 12.41 -0.31 11.21
N TYR A 208 12.10 -1.59 11.39
CA TYR A 208 10.79 -2.07 11.83
C TYR A 208 10.52 -1.64 13.29
N GLN A 209 9.57 -0.72 13.51
CA GLN A 209 8.99 -0.43 14.83
C GLN A 209 7.46 -0.30 14.71
N GLY A 210 6.73 -1.42 14.92
CA GLY A 210 5.28 -1.43 15.11
C GLY A 210 4.40 -1.86 13.91
N ASN A 211 3.07 -1.83 14.13
CA ASN A 211 2.00 -2.24 13.20
C ASN A 211 1.30 -0.99 12.58
N PHE A 212 0.79 -1.08 11.34
CA PHE A 212 0.01 -0.02 10.66
C PHE A 212 -1.04 0.62 11.55
N TYR A 213 -1.82 -0.22 12.23
CA TYR A 213 -2.95 0.23 13.03
C TYR A 213 -2.50 1.14 14.19
N ALA A 214 -1.41 0.79 14.87
CA ALA A 214 -0.87 1.58 15.96
C ALA A 214 -0.42 2.97 15.48
N ALA A 215 0.14 3.03 14.27
CA ALA A 215 0.68 4.27 13.76
C ALA A 215 -0.35 5.17 13.07
N VAL A 216 -1.44 4.63 12.52
CA VAL A 216 -2.59 5.44 12.11
C VAL A 216 -3.24 6.06 13.33
N ILE A 217 -3.45 5.29 14.41
CA ILE A 217 -3.98 5.82 15.68
C ILE A 217 -3.05 6.91 16.23
N TYR A 218 -1.73 6.69 16.20
CA TYR A 218 -0.75 7.70 16.59
C TYR A 218 -0.82 8.96 15.71
N ALA A 219 -0.89 8.82 14.38
CA ALA A 219 -0.96 9.94 13.45
C ALA A 219 -2.26 10.74 13.61
N VAL A 220 -3.40 10.06 13.81
CA VAL A 220 -4.70 10.68 14.10
C VAL A 220 -4.65 11.41 15.44
N ASN A 221 -4.11 10.79 16.50
CA ASN A 221 -3.93 11.45 17.78
C ASN A 221 -3.03 12.68 17.67
N LYS A 222 -1.95 12.61 16.89
CA LYS A 222 -1.04 13.73 16.66
C LYS A 222 -1.68 14.86 15.85
N LEU A 223 -2.54 14.53 14.88
CA LEU A 223 -3.31 15.50 14.10
C LEU A 223 -4.37 16.19 14.96
N ILE A 224 -5.04 15.44 15.84
CA ILE A 224 -6.03 15.96 16.79
C ILE A 224 -5.36 16.81 17.88
N GLN A 225 -4.15 16.45 18.30
CA GLN A 225 -3.45 17.12 19.41
C GLN A 225 -2.65 18.36 18.99
N GLY A 226 -2.45 18.63 17.69
CA GLY A 226 -1.78 19.84 17.20
C GLY A 226 -0.39 20.07 17.80
N GLU A 227 0.66 19.57 17.14
CA GLU A 227 2.09 19.76 17.51
C GLU A 227 2.42 19.80 19.02
N ALA A 228 2.48 18.64 19.67
CA ALA A 228 3.45 18.48 20.75
C ALA A 228 4.83 18.23 20.11
N ARG A 229 5.75 19.20 20.25
CA ARG A 229 7.18 19.10 19.92
C ARG A 229 7.72 17.70 20.26
N PRO A 230 8.62 17.11 19.46
CA PRO A 230 9.35 15.94 19.91
C PRO A 230 10.16 16.36 21.14
N THR A 231 9.81 15.82 22.30
CA THR A 231 10.72 15.80 23.44
C THR A 231 11.98 15.08 22.96
N ALA A 232 13.09 15.81 22.98
CA ALA A 232 14.41 15.25 22.73
C ALA A 232 14.57 13.99 23.60
N PRO A 233 15.22 12.92 23.09
CA PRO A 233 15.45 11.75 23.92
C PRO A 233 16.20 12.19 25.18
N SER A 234 15.64 11.89 26.35
CA SER A 234 16.34 12.02 27.62
C SER A 234 17.56 11.11 27.58
N VAL A 235 18.72 11.69 27.29
CA VAL A 235 20.01 11.05 27.50
C VAL A 235 20.11 10.80 28.99
N ASN A 236 19.83 9.57 29.40
CA ASN A 236 20.07 9.10 30.75
C ASN A 236 21.61 8.99 30.88
N PRO A 237 22.28 9.80 31.74
CA PRO A 237 23.75 9.82 31.83
C PRO A 237 24.36 8.47 32.23
N ASP A 238 23.54 7.54 32.69
CA ASP A 238 23.96 6.29 33.33
C ASP A 238 24.22 5.11 32.38
N THR A 239 24.16 5.33 31.05
CA THR A 239 24.43 4.28 30.04
C THR A 239 25.72 4.46 29.24
N LEU A 240 26.67 5.26 29.74
CA LEU A 240 28.04 5.18 29.26
C LEU A 240 28.69 3.89 29.80
N PRO A 241 29.15 2.96 28.94
CA PRO A 241 29.97 1.85 29.40
C PRO A 241 31.24 2.44 30.02
N ARG A 242 31.36 2.29 31.34
CA ARG A 242 32.57 2.58 32.12
C ARG A 242 33.69 1.67 31.61
N PHE A 243 34.41 2.10 30.58
CA PHE A 243 35.70 1.53 30.23
C PHE A 243 36.69 1.89 31.33
N ARG A 244 36.69 1.07 32.37
CA ARG A 244 37.68 1.03 33.43
C ARG A 244 38.94 0.40 32.82
N GLY A 245 39.92 1.21 32.48
CA GLY A 245 41.24 0.70 32.10
C GLY A 245 41.93 1.42 30.95
N LEU A 246 42.12 2.74 31.04
CA LEU A 246 43.30 3.36 30.46
C LEU A 246 43.67 4.57 31.32
N VAL A 247 44.61 4.37 32.23
CA VAL A 247 45.28 5.45 32.95
C VAL A 247 46.19 6.14 31.94
N LEU A 248 45.83 7.34 31.51
CA LEU A 248 46.78 8.27 30.89
C LEU A 248 46.78 9.56 31.73
N PRO A 249 47.96 10.02 32.17
CA PRO A 249 48.06 11.06 33.17
C PRO A 249 47.67 12.43 32.63
N LEU A 250 47.07 13.17 33.55
CA LEU A 250 46.68 14.57 33.54
C LEU A 250 47.82 15.46 33.01
N VAL A 251 47.55 16.24 31.96
CA VAL A 251 48.36 17.42 31.61
C VAL A 251 47.44 18.63 31.71
N ASP A 252 47.55 19.33 32.82
CA ASP A 252 47.09 20.69 32.99
C ASP A 252 47.77 21.58 31.97
N THR A 253 47.00 22.31 31.16
CA THR A 253 47.55 23.48 30.47
C THR A 253 46.50 24.59 30.39
N LEU A 254 46.48 25.37 31.48
CA LEU A 254 46.45 26.83 31.51
C LEU A 254 45.25 27.55 30.89
N ALA A 255 44.24 27.77 31.73
CA ALA A 255 43.49 29.02 31.74
C ALA A 255 44.31 30.09 32.50
N ASP A 256 45.06 30.93 31.79
CA ASP A 256 45.53 32.20 32.32
C ASP A 256 45.84 33.20 31.18
N THR A 257 44.86 34.02 30.79
CA THR A 257 45.15 35.31 30.14
C THR A 257 43.98 36.30 30.24
N THR A 258 43.56 36.67 31.46
CA THR A 258 42.85 37.95 31.67
C THR A 258 43.86 38.99 32.15
N ARG A 259 44.45 39.68 31.15
CA ARG A 259 45.30 40.87 31.29
C ARG A 259 44.69 41.87 32.28
N ARG A 260 45.39 42.12 33.40
CA ARG A 260 45.26 43.33 34.21
C ARG A 260 46.64 43.97 34.40
N ARG A 261 46.94 45.05 33.67
CA ARG A 261 47.96 46.06 34.00
C ARG A 261 47.60 47.35 33.25
N LYS A 262 46.93 48.30 33.93
CA LYS A 262 47.48 49.52 34.56
C LYS A 262 48.15 50.51 33.57
N ARG A 263 47.62 51.74 33.54
CA ARG A 263 48.31 53.03 33.35
C ARG A 263 47.41 54.17 33.84
N PRO A 264 47.95 55.34 34.14
CA PRO A 264 49.03 55.68 35.07
C PRO A 264 48.48 56.22 36.40
#